data_AF-T1L240-F1
#
_entry.id   AF-T1L240-F1
#
_cell.length_a   1.000
_cell.length_b   1.000
_cell.length_c   1.000
_cell.angle_alpha   90.00
_cell.angle_beta   90.00
_cell.angle_gamma   90.00
#
_symmetry.space_group_name_H-M   'P 1'
#
loop_
_entity.id
_entity.type
_entity.pdbx_description
1 polymer ?
#
loop_
_entity_poly.entity_id
_entity_poly.type
_entity_poly.pdbx_seq_one_letter_code
_entity_poly.pdbx_strand_id
1 'polypeptide(L)'
;MLLIYFVLLSFLSLISALKLGSTEAYFNRDGRVNIANKNWMSNISDSVYLNHLSLPGTHDTMAFYGGPLVQTQILTLDSQLRVGIRAFDIRCRHINDRFEIHHGPIYQKSDMDKVLQSMVTFLGNFPTEVLLVRIKEEHIPKNNQRSFADTEWFGVKL
;
A
#
# COMPACT_ATOMS: atom_id res chain seq x y z
N MET A 1 16.65 29.10 40.29
CA MET A 1 16.46 27.66 40.55
C MET A 1 15.41 27.01 39.64
N LEU A 2 14.26 27.61 39.33
CA LEU A 2 13.26 27.02 38.41
C LEU A 2 13.71 26.90 36.94
N LEU A 3 14.54 27.83 36.43
CA LEU A 3 14.95 27.85 35.01
C LEU A 3 15.86 26.67 34.62
N ILE A 4 16.67 26.16 35.57
CA ILE A 4 17.59 25.03 35.36
C ILE A 4 16.83 23.70 35.24
N TYR A 5 15.73 23.54 35.99
CA TYR A 5 14.86 22.36 35.91
C TYR A 5 14.12 22.26 34.57
N PHE A 6 13.71 23.39 33.99
CA PHE A 6 13.04 23.41 32.68
C PHE A 6 13.98 23.00 31.55
N VAL A 7 15.24 23.45 31.58
CA VAL A 7 16.26 23.07 30.59
C VAL A 7 16.61 21.57 30.70
N LEU A 8 16.74 21.03 31.92
CA LEU A 8 16.99 19.59 32.13
C LEU A 8 15.81 18.71 31.65
N LEU A 9 14.56 19.13 31.85
CA LEU A 9 13.38 18.40 31.37
C LEU A 9 13.26 18.41 29.84
N SER A 10 13.63 19.51 29.18
CA SER A 10 13.71 19.57 27.70
C SER A 10 14.85 18.73 27.12
N PHE A 11 15.96 18.55 27.86
CA PHE A 11 17.04 17.66 27.44
C PHE A 11 16.71 16.17 27.67
N LEU A 12 15.99 15.82 28.75
CA LEU A 12 15.56 14.43 28.99
C LEU A 12 14.53 13.96 27.96
N SER A 13 13.61 14.83 27.53
CA SER A 13 12.63 14.51 26.47
C SER A 13 13.30 14.34 25.10
N LEU A 14 14.36 15.12 24.80
CA LEU A 14 15.16 14.95 23.59
C LEU A 14 15.98 13.64 23.60
N ILE A 15 16.55 13.25 24.75
CA ILE A 15 17.26 11.97 24.91
C ILE A 15 16.28 10.78 24.84
N SER A 16 15.03 10.95 25.29
CA SER A 16 13.98 9.92 25.16
C SER A 16 13.59 9.68 23.70
N ALA A 17 13.51 10.74 22.89
CA ALA A 17 13.29 10.63 21.45
C ALA A 17 14.49 10.00 20.71
N LEU A 18 15.72 10.23 21.18
CA LEU A 18 16.94 9.57 20.66
C LEU A 18 17.09 8.11 21.12
N LYS A 19 16.57 7.74 22.31
CA LYS A 19 16.52 6.35 22.80
C LYS A 19 15.39 5.51 22.19
N LEU A 20 14.44 6.13 21.49
CA LEU A 20 13.52 5.44 20.59
C LEU A 20 14.20 5.06 19.25
N GLY A 21 15.54 4.98 19.24
CA GLY A 21 16.39 4.55 18.13
C GLY A 21 16.69 3.06 18.08
N SER A 22 15.87 2.19 18.70
CA SER A 22 16.02 0.74 18.57
C SER A 22 14.68 -0.01 18.53
N THR A 23 13.74 0.45 17.69
CA THR A 23 12.59 -0.37 17.27
C THR A 23 12.95 -1.24 16.06
N GLU A 24 14.13 -1.87 16.05
CA GLU A 24 14.59 -2.74 14.96
C GLU A 24 13.80 -4.08 14.92
N ALA A 25 13.14 -4.47 16.01
CA ALA A 25 12.48 -5.77 16.12
C ALA A 25 11.01 -5.81 15.67
N TYR A 26 10.31 -4.67 15.64
CA TYR A 26 8.86 -4.62 15.35
C TYR A 26 8.53 -4.15 13.94
N PHE A 27 9.38 -3.32 13.35
CA PHE A 27 9.18 -2.82 12.00
C PHE A 27 10.13 -3.56 11.06
N ASN A 28 9.55 -4.30 10.12
CA ASN A 28 10.31 -4.80 8.97
C ASN A 28 10.83 -3.56 8.22
N ARG A 29 12.15 -3.38 8.20
CA ARG A 29 12.80 -2.27 7.47
C ARG A 29 13.61 -2.75 6.28
N ASP A 30 13.99 -4.03 6.27
CA ASP A 30 14.84 -4.63 5.25
C ASP A 30 14.06 -5.30 4.11
N GLY A 31 12.72 -5.28 4.16
CA GLY A 31 11.87 -5.89 3.13
C GLY A 31 11.83 -7.42 3.19
N ARG A 32 12.47 -8.05 4.17
CA ARG A 32 12.58 -9.50 4.23
C ARG A 32 11.33 -10.11 4.83
N VAL A 33 10.70 -11.01 4.09
CA VAL A 33 9.50 -11.70 4.51
C VAL A 33 9.84 -13.16 4.81
N ASN A 34 9.69 -13.58 6.06
CA ASN A 34 9.89 -14.96 6.50
C ASN A 34 8.56 -15.71 6.77
N ILE A 35 7.42 -15.10 6.42
CA ILE A 35 6.08 -15.64 6.66
C ILE A 35 5.35 -15.69 5.31
N ALA A 36 4.66 -16.79 5.03
CA ALA A 36 3.82 -16.93 3.85
C ALA A 36 2.41 -17.35 4.29
N ASN A 37 1.41 -16.57 3.89
CA ASN A 37 0.00 -16.85 4.16
C ASN A 37 -0.81 -16.60 2.88
N LYS A 38 -0.37 -17.23 1.80
CA LYS A 38 -0.79 -16.88 0.43
C LYS A 38 -2.23 -17.26 0.10
N ASN A 39 -2.81 -18.22 0.82
CA ASN A 39 -4.10 -18.82 0.50
C ASN A 39 -4.98 -18.99 1.75
N TRP A 40 -4.90 -18.04 2.69
CA TRP A 40 -5.55 -18.20 3.99
C TRP A 40 -7.08 -18.23 3.89
N MET A 41 -7.66 -17.60 2.87
CA MET A 41 -9.11 -17.59 2.66
C MET A 41 -9.62 -18.97 2.22
N SER A 42 -8.76 -19.86 1.68
CA SER A 42 -9.13 -21.25 1.36
C SER A 42 -9.64 -22.08 2.56
N ASN A 43 -9.38 -21.63 3.78
CA ASN A 43 -9.87 -22.28 5.00
C ASN A 43 -11.21 -21.72 5.50
N ILE A 44 -11.81 -20.79 4.76
CA ILE A 44 -13.06 -20.13 5.10
C ILE A 44 -14.13 -20.62 4.13
N SER A 45 -15.33 -20.85 4.62
CA SER A 45 -16.45 -21.24 3.76
C SER A 45 -16.85 -20.10 2.82
N ASP A 46 -17.08 -20.41 1.55
CA ASP A 46 -17.54 -19.47 0.52
C ASP A 46 -18.90 -18.80 0.86
N SER A 47 -19.67 -19.36 1.80
CA SER A 47 -20.92 -18.74 2.26
C SER A 47 -20.71 -17.56 3.23
N VAL A 48 -19.49 -17.32 3.71
CA VAL A 48 -19.19 -16.20 4.60
C VAL A 48 -19.11 -14.90 3.81
N TYR A 49 -19.93 -13.91 4.19
CA TYR A 49 -19.88 -12.58 3.56
C TYR A 49 -18.55 -11.85 3.87
N LEU A 50 -18.04 -11.11 2.88
CA LEU A 50 -16.80 -10.34 3.01
C LEU A 50 -16.81 -9.33 4.17
N ASN A 51 -17.97 -8.73 4.47
CA ASN A 51 -18.14 -7.79 5.59
C ASN A 51 -18.14 -8.46 6.97
N HIS A 52 -18.07 -9.80 7.05
CA HIS A 52 -17.85 -10.55 8.28
C HIS A 52 -16.38 -10.93 8.48
N LEU A 53 -15.49 -10.58 7.54
CA LEU A 53 -14.07 -10.88 7.61
C LEU A 53 -13.26 -9.67 8.07
N SER A 54 -12.25 -9.93 8.89
CA SER A 54 -11.17 -8.97 9.15
C SER A 54 -10.13 -9.08 8.04
N LEU A 55 -10.15 -8.15 7.09
CA LEU A 55 -9.21 -8.13 5.97
C LEU A 55 -8.01 -7.23 6.28
N PRO A 56 -6.78 -7.77 6.32
CA PRO A 56 -5.60 -6.92 6.42
C PRO A 56 -5.41 -6.13 5.12
N GLY A 57 -5.14 -4.83 5.25
CA GLY A 57 -4.99 -3.92 4.13
C GLY A 57 -3.78 -3.00 4.22
N THR A 58 -3.41 -2.41 3.09
CA THR A 58 -2.30 -1.43 3.00
C THR A 58 -2.77 -0.09 2.46
N HIS A 59 -2.32 1.00 3.10
CA HIS A 59 -2.54 2.39 2.69
C HIS A 59 -1.49 2.80 1.66
N ASP A 60 -1.91 3.42 0.55
CA ASP A 60 -1.04 3.75 -0.58
C ASP A 60 -0.16 2.55 -0.96
N THR A 61 -0.78 1.43 -1.31
CA THR A 61 -0.17 0.10 -1.47
C THR A 61 1.11 0.08 -2.29
N MET A 62 1.24 1.00 -3.25
CA MET A 62 2.35 1.07 -4.19
C MET A 62 3.33 2.23 -3.92
N ALA A 63 3.22 2.92 -2.78
CA ALA A 63 4.08 4.06 -2.47
C ALA A 63 5.42 3.62 -1.85
N PHE A 64 6.42 3.43 -2.72
CA PHE A 64 7.78 2.99 -2.40
C PHE A 64 8.82 4.12 -2.47
N TYR A 65 8.48 5.26 -3.10
CA TYR A 65 9.43 6.32 -3.45
C TYR A 65 8.93 7.70 -3.01
N GLY A 66 9.86 8.64 -2.82
CA GLY A 66 9.55 10.02 -2.42
C GLY A 66 9.98 10.38 -0.98
N GLY A 67 10.66 9.47 -0.28
CA GLY A 67 11.19 9.69 1.06
C GLY A 67 10.17 9.41 2.18
N PRO A 68 10.54 9.64 3.45
CA PRO A 68 9.77 9.18 4.61
C PRO A 68 8.34 9.73 4.74
N LEU A 69 8.05 10.88 4.11
CA LEU A 69 6.72 11.49 4.12
C LEU A 69 5.78 10.92 3.05
N VAL A 70 6.33 10.20 2.06
CA VAL A 70 5.58 9.67 0.91
C VAL A 70 5.60 8.14 0.90
N GLN A 71 6.70 7.53 1.33
CA GLN A 71 6.80 6.07 1.35
C GLN A 71 5.96 5.49 2.48
N THR A 72 4.99 4.65 2.13
CA THR A 72 4.12 3.97 3.10
C THR A 72 4.35 2.47 3.13
N GLN A 73 4.98 1.92 2.08
CA GLN A 73 5.24 0.50 1.94
C GLN A 73 6.71 0.22 1.68
N ILE A 74 7.15 -0.93 2.15
CA ILE A 74 8.47 -1.52 1.85
C ILE A 74 8.36 -2.86 1.14
N LEU A 75 7.20 -3.53 1.23
CA LEU A 75 6.92 -4.78 0.56
C LEU A 75 6.34 -4.50 -0.82
N THR A 76 6.88 -5.13 -1.85
CA THR A 76 6.27 -5.11 -3.19
C THR A 76 4.85 -5.67 -3.15
N LEU A 77 4.02 -5.35 -4.14
CA LEU A 77 2.65 -5.87 -4.25
C LEU A 77 2.61 -7.40 -4.15
N ASP A 78 3.49 -8.10 -4.88
CA ASP A 78 3.58 -9.56 -4.83
C ASP A 78 3.94 -10.06 -3.43
N SER A 79 4.82 -9.36 -2.70
CA SER A 79 5.14 -9.69 -1.30
C SER A 79 3.93 -9.46 -0.39
N GLN A 80 3.20 -8.34 -0.55
CA GLN A 80 1.99 -8.05 0.22
C GLN A 80 0.92 -9.14 0.02
N LEU A 81 0.70 -9.55 -1.23
CA LEU A 81 -0.19 -10.65 -1.59
C LEU A 81 0.25 -11.97 -0.92
N ARG A 82 1.56 -12.27 -0.93
CA ARG A 82 2.11 -13.50 -0.33
C ARG A 82 2.02 -13.56 1.20
N VAL A 83 2.11 -12.42 1.88
CA VAL A 83 1.97 -12.36 3.35
C VAL A 83 0.52 -12.34 3.82
N GLY A 84 -0.43 -12.26 2.90
CA GLY A 84 -1.86 -12.37 3.20
C GLY A 84 -2.63 -11.06 3.18
N ILE A 85 -2.06 -9.95 2.70
CA ILE A 85 -2.82 -8.70 2.48
C ILE A 85 -3.91 -8.94 1.43
N ARG A 86 -5.14 -8.49 1.69
CA ARG A 86 -6.30 -8.66 0.80
C ARG A 86 -7.08 -7.37 0.54
N ALA A 87 -6.75 -6.27 1.20
CA ALA A 87 -7.29 -4.95 0.91
C ALA A 87 -6.20 -3.98 0.44
N PHE A 88 -6.39 -3.34 -0.71
CA PHE A 88 -5.38 -2.52 -1.36
C PHE A 88 -5.92 -1.14 -1.68
N ASP A 89 -5.21 -0.11 -1.26
CA ASP A 89 -5.47 1.28 -1.60
C ASP A 89 -4.57 1.69 -2.75
N ILE A 90 -5.11 1.61 -3.98
CA ILE A 90 -4.40 1.91 -5.20
C ILE A 90 -4.74 3.32 -5.66
N ARG A 91 -3.71 4.16 -5.74
CA ARG A 91 -3.85 5.57 -6.07
C ARG A 91 -3.11 5.86 -7.36
N CYS A 92 -3.84 6.37 -8.34
CA CYS A 92 -3.31 6.64 -9.67
C CYS A 92 -3.60 8.07 -10.09
N ARG A 93 -2.74 8.58 -10.96
CA ARG A 93 -2.89 9.87 -11.61
C ARG A 93 -3.19 9.61 -13.08
N HIS A 94 -4.23 10.25 -13.58
CA HIS A 94 -4.65 10.11 -14.96
C HIS A 94 -3.81 11.01 -15.87
N ILE A 95 -2.91 10.42 -16.65
CA ILE A 95 -1.98 11.13 -17.52
C ILE A 95 -1.96 10.47 -18.91
N ASN A 96 -2.19 11.25 -19.97
CA ASN A 96 -2.19 10.79 -21.36
C ASN A 96 -3.09 9.56 -21.57
N ASP A 97 -4.32 9.58 -21.03
CA ASP A 97 -5.29 8.48 -21.07
C ASP A 97 -4.76 7.17 -20.47
N ARG A 98 -3.86 7.27 -19.49
CA ARG A 98 -3.31 6.14 -18.72
C ARG A 98 -3.28 6.44 -17.23
N PHE A 99 -3.20 5.39 -16.43
CA PHE A 99 -3.18 5.48 -14.97
C PHE A 99 -1.80 5.16 -14.41
N GLU A 100 -1.03 6.21 -14.12
CA GLU A 100 0.27 6.10 -13.47
C GLU A 100 0.11 6.11 -11.96
N ILE A 101 0.78 5.20 -11.24
CA ILE A 101 0.69 5.14 -9.79
C ILE A 101 1.43 6.32 -9.15
N HIS A 102 0.74 7.00 -8.23
CA HIS A 102 1.24 8.19 -7.54
C HIS A 102 0.90 8.15 -6.06
N HIS A 103 1.65 8.93 -5.27
CA HIS A 103 1.26 9.39 -3.95
C HIS A 103 1.47 10.91 -3.92
N GLY A 104 0.36 11.66 -3.87
CA GLY A 104 0.34 13.07 -4.20
C GLY A 104 0.98 13.34 -5.57
N PRO A 105 1.93 14.29 -5.69
CA PRO A 105 2.59 14.61 -6.96
C PRO A 105 3.69 13.62 -7.36
N ILE A 106 4.03 12.64 -6.52
CA ILE A 106 5.22 11.80 -6.68
C ILE A 106 4.88 10.51 -7.42
N TYR A 107 5.46 10.36 -8.62
CA TYR A 107 5.36 9.14 -9.41
C TYR A 107 6.06 7.96 -8.72
N GLN A 108 5.34 6.85 -8.57
CA GLN A 108 5.82 5.66 -7.87
C GLN A 108 6.47 4.63 -8.79
N LYS A 109 6.86 5.03 -10.01
CA LYS A 109 7.56 4.18 -10.99
C LYS A 109 6.77 2.92 -11.40
N SER A 110 5.44 3.00 -11.31
CA SER A 110 4.52 1.92 -11.69
C SER A 110 3.26 2.49 -12.33
N ASP A 111 2.49 1.63 -12.97
CA ASP A 111 1.23 1.91 -13.65
C ASP A 111 0.17 0.88 -13.20
N MET A 112 -1.10 1.16 -13.48
CA MET A 112 -2.20 0.25 -13.13
C MET A 112 -2.13 -1.08 -13.86
N ASP A 113 -1.60 -1.07 -15.07
CA ASP A 113 -1.32 -2.22 -15.91
C ASP A 113 -0.50 -3.28 -15.15
N LYS A 114 0.61 -2.88 -14.53
CA LYS A 114 1.42 -3.76 -13.67
C LYS A 114 0.68 -4.21 -12.41
N VAL A 115 -0.08 -3.31 -11.78
CA VAL A 115 -0.86 -3.65 -10.56
C VAL A 115 -1.87 -4.75 -10.87
N LEU A 116 -2.67 -4.57 -11.92
CA LEU A 116 -3.66 -5.54 -12.36
C LEU A 116 -3.00 -6.84 -12.78
N GLN A 117 -1.90 -6.80 -13.52
CA GLN A 117 -1.19 -8.00 -13.92
C GLN A 117 -0.73 -8.83 -12.70
N SER A 118 -0.17 -8.20 -11.67
CA SER A 118 0.20 -8.89 -10.42
C SER A 118 -1.01 -9.50 -9.72
N MET A 119 -2.12 -8.75 -9.61
CA MET A 119 -3.34 -9.21 -8.94
C MET A 119 -4.03 -10.36 -9.69
N VAL A 120 -4.15 -10.26 -11.01
CA VAL A 120 -4.74 -11.31 -11.87
C VAL A 120 -3.86 -12.56 -11.83
N THR A 121 -2.54 -12.43 -11.95
CA THR A 121 -1.61 -13.57 -11.82
C THR A 121 -1.75 -14.23 -10.46
N PHE A 122 -1.90 -13.46 -9.38
CA PHE A 122 -2.08 -14.00 -8.05
C PHE A 122 -3.40 -14.79 -7.92
N LEU A 123 -4.52 -14.22 -8.36
CA LEU A 123 -5.83 -14.87 -8.34
C LEU A 123 -5.86 -16.13 -9.22
N GLY A 124 -5.16 -16.14 -10.36
CA GLY A 124 -5.00 -17.34 -11.19
C GLY A 124 -4.25 -18.49 -10.50
N ASN A 125 -3.34 -18.17 -9.59
CA ASN A 125 -2.60 -19.17 -8.80
C ASN A 125 -3.31 -19.55 -7.49
N PHE A 126 -4.17 -18.68 -6.95
CA PHE A 126 -4.88 -18.87 -5.69
C PHE A 126 -6.37 -18.52 -5.86
N PRO A 127 -7.15 -19.38 -6.54
CA PRO A 127 -8.51 -19.05 -6.98
C PRO A 127 -9.55 -18.95 -5.86
N THR A 128 -9.19 -19.33 -4.63
CA THR A 128 -10.04 -19.19 -3.42
C THR A 128 -9.95 -17.82 -2.77
N GLU A 129 -9.03 -16.97 -3.22
CA GLU A 129 -8.77 -15.67 -2.60
C GLU A 129 -9.62 -14.57 -3.26
N VAL A 130 -9.90 -13.52 -2.50
CA VAL A 130 -10.58 -12.31 -2.99
C VAL A 130 -9.71 -11.09 -2.67
N LEU A 131 -9.57 -10.18 -3.63
CA LEU A 131 -8.85 -8.92 -3.45
C LEU A 131 -9.85 -7.75 -3.42
N LEU A 132 -9.89 -7.02 -2.32
CA LEU A 132 -10.63 -5.76 -2.22
C LEU A 132 -9.72 -4.62 -2.65
N VAL A 133 -10.05 -3.97 -3.76
CA VAL A 133 -9.21 -2.91 -4.34
C VAL A 133 -9.98 -1.60 -4.34
N ARG A 134 -9.47 -0.61 -3.60
CA ARG A 134 -9.91 0.78 -3.71
C ARG A 134 -9.07 1.46 -4.78
N ILE A 135 -9.73 2.10 -5.73
CA ILE A 135 -9.08 2.90 -6.77
C ILE A 135 -9.43 4.37 -6.51
N LYS A 136 -8.42 5.25 -6.52
CA LYS A 136 -8.59 6.68 -6.30
C LYS A 136 -7.72 7.49 -7.26
N GLU A 137 -8.32 8.55 -7.83
CA GLU A 137 -7.56 9.60 -8.52
C GLU A 137 -6.76 10.43 -7.50
N GLU A 138 -5.44 10.45 -7.65
CA GLU A 138 -4.53 10.91 -6.60
C GLU A 138 -4.12 12.38 -6.74
N HIS A 139 -4.02 12.85 -7.96
CA HIS A 139 -3.48 14.17 -8.26
C HIS A 139 -4.10 14.72 -9.54
N ILE A 140 -3.92 16.02 -9.76
CA ILE A 140 -4.43 16.76 -10.91
C ILE A 140 -4.10 16.01 -12.22
N PRO A 141 -5.12 15.61 -13.00
CA PRO A 141 -4.93 14.92 -14.27
C PRO A 141 -4.17 15.77 -15.30
N LYS A 142 -3.58 15.13 -16.31
CA LYS A 142 -2.79 15.84 -17.33
C LYS A 142 -2.95 15.21 -18.72
N ASN A 143 -3.28 16.03 -19.72
CA ASN A 143 -3.28 15.64 -21.13
C ASN A 143 -4.19 14.43 -21.48
N ASN A 144 -5.36 14.32 -20.86
CA ASN A 144 -6.31 13.24 -21.16
C ASN A 144 -7.33 13.70 -22.20
N GLN A 145 -7.70 12.80 -23.10
CA GLN A 145 -8.81 12.96 -24.04
C GLN A 145 -10.09 12.30 -23.52
N ARG A 146 -9.97 11.45 -22.48
CA ARG A 146 -11.09 10.73 -21.84
C ARG A 146 -11.22 11.15 -20.37
N SER A 147 -12.40 10.93 -19.80
CA SER A 147 -12.60 11.06 -18.35
C SER A 147 -11.92 9.89 -17.62
N PHE A 148 -11.69 10.03 -16.31
CA PHE A 148 -11.16 8.92 -15.50
C PHE A 148 -12.04 7.65 -15.61
N ALA A 149 -13.37 7.82 -15.69
CA ALA A 149 -14.30 6.70 -15.78
C ALA A 149 -14.34 6.06 -17.18
N ASP A 150 -14.06 6.83 -18.24
CA ASP A 150 -14.10 6.37 -19.63
C ASP A 150 -12.76 5.81 -20.14
N THR A 151 -11.68 5.98 -19.37
CA THR A 151 -10.38 5.39 -19.69
C THR A 151 -10.38 3.91 -19.33
N GLU A 152 -10.24 3.07 -20.36
CA GLU A 152 -10.26 1.62 -20.22
C GLU A 152 -8.99 1.08 -19.54
N TRP A 153 -9.18 0.06 -18.74
CA TRP A 153 -8.14 -0.70 -18.04
C TRP A 153 -7.97 -1.99 -18.84
N PHE A 154 -6.94 -2.09 -19.69
CA PHE A 154 -6.58 -3.32 -20.42
C PHE A 154 -7.73 -4.29 -20.76
N GLY A 155 -8.57 -4.05 -21.78
CA GLY A 155 -9.44 -5.07 -22.40
C GLY A 155 -10.41 -5.88 -21.52
N VAL A 156 -10.43 -5.68 -20.19
CA VAL A 156 -11.34 -6.30 -19.24
C VAL A 156 -12.44 -5.27 -19.04
N LYS A 157 -13.49 -5.42 -19.84
CA LYS A 157 -14.79 -4.87 -19.46
C LYS A 157 -15.19 -5.58 -18.17
N LEU A 158 -15.28 -4.83 -17.07
CA LEU A 158 -16.05 -5.27 -15.91
C LEU A 158 -17.50 -5.54 -16.32
#